data_AF-A0A658KD69-F1
#
_entry.id   AF-A0A658KD69-F1
#
_cell.length_a   1.000
_cell.length_b   1.000
_cell.length_c   1.000
_cell.angle_alpha   90.00
_cell.angle_beta   90.00
_cell.angle_gamma   90.00
#
_symmetry.space_group_name_H-M   'P 1'
#
loop_
_entity.id
_entity.type
_entity.pdbx_description
1 polymer ?
#
loop_
_entity_poly.entity_id
_entity_poly.type
_entity_poly.pdbx_seq_one_letter_code
_entity_poly.pdbx_strand_id
1 'polypeptide(L)' 'DGILRRGEASGLFRDGVHPVDLHLMISSFCFYRISNRHTFSEIFQIELWSEEVKQRHKAMICDAVLLYLKR' A
#
# COMPACT_ATOMS: atom_id res chain seq x y z
N ASP A 1 -0.90 19.90 0.45
CA ASP A 1 -1.89 19.70 -0.64
C ASP A 1 -1.32 19.50 -2.05
N GLY A 2 -0.14 18.87 -2.21
CA GLY A 2 0.61 19.01 -3.47
C GLY A 2 0.63 17.82 -4.42
N ILE A 3 0.78 16.59 -3.95
CA ILE A 3 1.17 15.47 -4.85
C ILE A 3 -0.02 14.97 -5.67
N LEU A 4 -1.15 14.66 -5.03
CA LEU A 4 -2.32 14.13 -5.73
C LEU A 4 -2.87 15.14 -6.74
N ARG A 5 -3.06 16.39 -6.33
CA ARG A 5 -3.52 17.47 -7.22
C ARG A 5 -2.59 17.70 -8.40
N ARG A 6 -1.25 17.63 -8.21
CA ARG A 6 -0.31 17.75 -9.33
C ARG A 6 -0.38 16.56 -10.28
N GLY A 7 -0.48 15.34 -9.75
CA GLY A 7 -0.59 14.15 -10.58
C GLY A 7 -1.90 14.10 -11.36
N GLU A 8 -2.99 14.58 -10.76
CA GLU A 8 -4.28 14.78 -11.44
C GLU A 8 -4.15 15.83 -12.56
N ALA A 9 -3.58 17.01 -12.25
CA ALA A 9 -3.37 18.07 -13.23
C ALA A 9 -2.44 17.66 -14.40
N SER A 10 -1.49 16.76 -14.15
CA SER A 10 -0.61 16.20 -15.18
C SER A 10 -1.17 14.96 -15.87
N GLY A 11 -2.39 14.52 -15.53
CA GLY A 11 -3.03 13.33 -16.08
C GLY A 11 -2.35 12.00 -15.70
N LEU A 12 -1.45 12.00 -14.71
CA LEU A 12 -0.76 10.81 -14.23
C LEU A 12 -1.61 10.04 -13.21
N PHE A 13 -2.39 10.75 -12.41
CA PHE A 13 -3.32 10.17 -11.45
C PHE A 13 -4.75 10.43 -11.89
N ARG A 14 -5.64 9.50 -11.52
CA ARG A 14 -7.08 9.70 -11.66
C ARG A 14 -7.61 10.79 -10.71
N ASP A 15 -8.74 11.34 -11.09
CA ASP A 15 -9.49 12.32 -10.32
C ASP A 15 -10.20 11.68 -9.11
N GLY A 16 -10.65 12.53 -8.18
CA GLY A 16 -11.50 12.13 -7.07
C GLY A 16 -10.83 11.33 -5.94
N VAL A 17 -9.49 11.16 -5.96
CA VAL A 17 -8.79 10.49 -4.86
C VAL A 17 -8.64 11.43 -3.65
N HIS A 18 -9.35 11.11 -2.58
CA HIS A 18 -9.22 11.85 -1.33
C HIS A 18 -7.92 11.46 -0.60
N PRO A 19 -7.07 12.43 -0.16
CA PRO A 19 -5.77 12.13 0.44
C PRO A 19 -5.85 11.28 1.72
N VAL A 20 -6.88 11.50 2.54
CA VAL A 20 -7.08 10.75 3.79
C VAL A 20 -7.42 9.29 3.50
N ASP A 21 -8.22 9.02 2.48
CA ASP A 21 -8.65 7.66 2.14
C ASP A 21 -7.49 6.87 1.54
N LEU A 22 -6.66 7.53 0.71
CA LEU A 22 -5.41 6.96 0.21
C LEU A 22 -4.46 6.64 1.37
N HIS A 23 -4.32 7.55 2.32
CA HIS A 23 -3.48 7.34 3.49
C HIS A 23 -3.99 6.18 4.37
N LEU A 24 -5.31 6.09 4.55
CA LEU A 24 -5.96 4.97 5.24
C LEU A 24 -5.64 3.65 4.53
N MET A 25 -5.80 3.56 3.21
CA MET A 25 -5.50 2.35 2.43
C MET A 25 -4.05 1.91 2.59
N ILE A 26 -3.08 2.82 2.44
CA ILE A 26 -1.66 2.52 2.62
C ILE A 26 -1.41 2.01 4.05
N SER A 27 -1.96 2.70 5.04
CA SER A 27 -1.83 2.33 6.45
C SER A 27 -2.42 0.97 6.75
N SER A 28 -3.56 0.61 6.15
CA SER A 28 -4.20 -0.70 6.35
C SER A 28 -3.29 -1.86 5.96
N PHE A 29 -2.54 -1.78 4.85
CA PHE A 29 -1.57 -2.82 4.48
C PHE A 29 -0.47 -2.99 5.54
N CYS A 30 0.06 -1.88 6.04
CA CYS A 30 1.11 -1.87 7.06
C CYS A 30 0.60 -2.40 8.41
N PHE A 31 -0.54 -1.88 8.88
CA PHE A 31 -1.16 -2.29 10.14
C PHE A 31 -1.54 -3.76 10.13
N TYR A 32 -2.17 -4.26 9.06
CA TYR A 32 -2.55 -5.66 8.97
C TYR A 32 -1.33 -6.58 9.13
N ARG A 33 -0.22 -6.29 8.44
CA ARG A 33 1.03 -7.06 8.55
C ARG A 33 1.58 -7.10 9.97
N ILE A 34 1.53 -6.00 10.70
CA ILE A 34 2.12 -5.92 12.05
C ILE A 34 1.18 -6.50 13.10
N SER A 35 -0.08 -6.09 13.11
CA SER A 35 -1.08 -6.51 14.11
C SER A 35 -1.40 -8.00 14.02
N ASN A 36 -1.33 -8.59 12.83
CA ASN A 36 -1.65 -10.00 12.59
C ASN A 36 -0.40 -10.86 12.34
N ARG A 37 0.80 -10.35 12.63
CA ARG A 37 2.04 -11.06 12.27
C ARG A 37 2.08 -12.49 12.81
N HIS A 38 1.62 -12.71 14.04
CA HIS A 38 1.69 -14.03 14.68
C HIS A 38 0.68 -15.01 14.07
N THR A 39 -0.59 -14.60 13.96
CA THR A 39 -1.65 -15.47 13.43
C THR A 39 -1.49 -15.72 11.93
N PHE A 40 -1.14 -14.69 11.16
CA PHE A 40 -0.92 -14.83 9.71
C PHE A 40 0.31 -15.68 9.39
N SER A 41 1.42 -15.48 10.13
CA SER A 41 2.61 -16.32 9.99
C SER A 41 2.32 -17.78 10.29
N GLU A 42 1.53 -18.08 11.32
CA GLU A 42 1.15 -19.44 11.68
C GLU A 42 0.25 -20.09 10.63
N ILE A 43 -0.80 -19.40 10.16
CA ILE A 43 -1.75 -19.99 9.20
C ILE A 43 -1.09 -20.29 7.85
N PHE A 44 -0.24 -19.38 7.37
CA PHE A 44 0.35 -19.46 6.03
C PHE A 44 1.80 -19.91 6.02
N GLN A 45 2.37 -20.26 7.18
CA GLN A 45 3.75 -20.70 7.34
C GLN A 45 4.74 -19.75 6.64
N ILE A 46 4.60 -18.45 6.93
CA ILE A 46 5.38 -17.37 6.31
C ILE A 46 6.04 -16.48 7.35
N GLU A 47 7.32 -16.20 7.21
CA GLU A 47 8.03 -15.25 8.08
C GLU A 47 7.84 -13.82 7.59
N LEU A 48 6.90 -13.08 8.17
CA LEU A 48 6.57 -11.72 7.74
C LEU A 48 7.68 -10.69 8.03
N TRP A 49 8.64 -11.03 8.90
CA TRP A 49 9.80 -10.21 9.25
C TRP A 49 11.04 -10.49 8.40
N SER A 50 11.05 -11.56 7.59
CA SER A 50 12.19 -11.86 6.73
C SER A 50 12.38 -10.74 5.70
N GLU A 51 13.64 -10.42 5.39
CA GLU A 51 13.93 -9.28 4.51
C GLU A 51 13.39 -9.51 3.10
N GLU A 52 13.48 -10.74 2.59
CA GLU A 52 12.93 -11.13 1.29
C GLU A 52 11.41 -10.89 1.23
N VAL A 53 10.66 -11.37 2.23
CA VAL A 53 9.20 -11.23 2.28
C VAL A 53 8.80 -9.76 2.44
N LYS A 54 9.55 -8.99 3.23
CA LYS A 54 9.34 -7.54 3.37
C LYS A 54 9.52 -6.82 2.04
N GLN A 55 10.58 -7.09 1.29
CA GLN A 55 10.82 -6.45 -0.01
C GLN A 55 9.74 -6.83 -1.03
N ARG A 56 9.38 -8.13 -1.10
CA ARG A 56 8.32 -8.60 -2.01
C ARG A 56 6.98 -7.93 -1.73
N HIS A 57 6.57 -7.82 -0.47
CA HIS A 57 5.30 -7.16 -0.14
C HIS A 57 5.38 -5.64 -0.27
N LYS A 58 6.53 -5.02 -0.01
CA LYS A 58 6.72 -3.59 -0.28
C LYS A 58 6.50 -3.28 -1.77
N ALA A 59 7.12 -4.06 -2.65
CA ALA A 59 6.92 -3.92 -4.09
C ALA A 59 5.43 -4.10 -4.47
N MET A 60 4.81 -5.19 -4.01
CA MET A 60 3.38 -5.45 -4.23
C MET A 60 2.48 -4.29 -3.77
N ILE A 61 2.70 -3.76 -2.57
CA ILE A 61 1.89 -2.66 -2.01
C ILE A 61 2.10 -1.37 -2.82
N CYS A 62 3.35 -1.05 -3.17
CA CYS A 62 3.65 0.10 -4.02
C CYS A 62 2.94 -0.04 -5.37
N ASP A 63 3.02 -1.20 -6.01
CA ASP A 63 2.37 -1.46 -7.30
C ASP A 63 0.85 -1.34 -7.18
N ALA A 64 0.25 -1.92 -6.14
CA ALA A 64 -1.19 -1.84 -5.91
C ALA A 64 -1.67 -0.39 -5.72
N VAL A 65 -0.93 0.41 -4.92
CA VAL A 65 -1.24 1.82 -4.69
C VAL A 65 -1.06 2.64 -5.96
N LEU A 66 0.01 2.40 -6.73
CA LEU A 66 0.25 3.09 -7.99
C LEU A 66 -0.77 2.74 -9.06
N LEU A 67 -1.15 1.46 -9.19
CA LEU A 67 -2.21 1.01 -10.08
C LEU A 67 -3.58 1.58 -9.69
N TYR A 68 -3.86 1.66 -8.38
CA TYR A 68 -5.03 2.36 -7.89
C TYR A 68 -4.99 3.84 -8.30
N LEU A 69 -3.85 4.53 -8.19
CA LEU A 69 -3.78 5.94 -8.56
C LEU A 69 -3.81 6.20 -10.07
N LYS A 70 -3.36 5.24 -10.88
CA LYS A 70 -3.28 5.39 -12.33
C LYS A 70 -4.67 5.58 -12.94
N ARG A 71 -4.72 6.41 -13.99
CA ARG A 71 -5.91 6.59 -14.83
C ARG A 71 -6.16 5.39 -15.73
#